data_AF-A0A4V2BJ88-F1
#
_entry.id   AF-A0A4V2BJ88-F1
#
_cell.length_a   1.000
_cell.length_b   1.000
_cell.length_c   1.000
_cell.angle_alpha   90.00
_cell.angle_beta   90.00
_cell.angle_gamma   90.00
#
_symmetry.space_group_name_H-M   'P 1'
#
loop_
_entity.id
_entity.type
_entity.pdbx_description
1 polymer ?
#
loop_
_entity_poly.entity_id
_entity_poly.type
_entity_poly.pdbx_seq_one_letter_code
_entity_poly.pdbx_strand_id
1 'polypeptide(L)' 'MNKFPKIVSVSFVVALLPACASTQQAGYANAPMRSEVIVEDARYVALVESMAKQRGTKVMWVNAPRKRMMATAATAP' A
#
# COMPACT_ATOMS: atom_id res chain seq x y z
N MET A 1 49.34 -0.38 23.11
CA MET A 1 48.96 -1.69 22.53
C MET A 1 47.88 -2.27 23.43
N ASN A 2 46.74 -2.71 22.87
CA ASN A 2 45.86 -3.77 23.38
C ASN A 2 44.71 -3.96 22.37
N LYS A 3 44.72 -5.09 21.63
CA LYS A 3 43.69 -5.46 20.65
C LYS A 3 42.89 -6.63 21.22
N PHE A 4 41.70 -6.37 21.73
CA PHE A 4 40.77 -7.43 22.14
C PHE A 4 39.91 -7.85 20.93
N PRO A 5 39.84 -9.16 20.60
CA PRO A 5 39.24 -9.61 19.35
C PRO A 5 37.70 -9.64 19.43
N LYS A 6 37.07 -9.12 18.37
CA LYS A 6 35.62 -8.95 18.16
C LYS A 6 34.92 -10.27 17.84
N ILE A 7 35.17 -11.34 18.62
CA ILE A 7 34.70 -12.70 18.27
C ILE A 7 33.34 -13.04 18.92
N VAL A 8 32.83 -12.20 19.83
CA VAL A 8 31.59 -12.52 20.57
C VAL A 8 30.30 -12.27 19.75
N SER A 9 30.36 -11.58 18.61
CA SER A 9 29.15 -11.08 17.94
C SER A 9 28.56 -11.97 16.82
N VAL A 10 29.08 -13.17 16.57
CA VAL A 10 28.69 -13.95 15.36
C VAL A 10 27.62 -15.03 15.63
N SER A 11 27.40 -15.43 16.89
CA SER A 11 26.61 -16.66 17.14
C SER A 11 25.09 -16.48 17.25
N PHE A 12 24.56 -15.24 17.35
CA PHE A 12 23.12 -15.05 17.62
C PHE A 12 22.22 -15.12 16.37
N VAL A 13 22.80 -15.03 15.17
CA VAL A 13 22.03 -14.94 13.91
C VAL A 13 21.52 -16.32 13.44
N VAL A 14 22.19 -17.42 13.82
CA VAL A 14 21.89 -18.75 13.27
C VAL A 14 20.65 -19.41 13.92
N ALA A 15 20.22 -18.97 15.11
CA ALA A 15 19.13 -19.60 15.85
C ALA A 15 17.70 -19.15 15.44
N LEU A 16 17.56 -18.16 14.55
CA LEU A 16 16.27 -17.53 14.23
C LEU A 16 15.59 -18.08 12.95
N LEU A 17 16.16 -19.09 12.29
CA LEU A 17 15.71 -19.51 10.96
C LEU A 17 14.61 -20.59 10.86
N PRO A 18 14.23 -21.41 11.85
CA PRO A 18 13.21 -22.44 11.62
C PRO A 18 11.82 -21.95 12.04
N ALA A 19 11.24 -20.99 11.32
CA ALA A 19 9.81 -20.63 11.52
C ALA A 19 9.03 -20.24 10.25
N CYS A 20 9.66 -20.14 9.07
CA CYS A 20 9.00 -19.58 7.87
C CYS A 20 8.35 -20.59 6.92
N ALA A 21 8.11 -21.85 7.32
CA ALA A 21 7.47 -22.85 6.47
C ALA A 21 6.18 -23.42 7.09
N SER A 22 5.26 -22.55 7.51
CA SER A 22 3.87 -22.95 7.76
C SER A 22 3.02 -22.55 6.56
N THR A 23 2.88 -23.46 5.58
CA THR A 23 1.90 -23.32 4.51
C THR A 23 0.51 -23.59 5.09
N GLN A 24 -0.30 -22.55 5.26
CA GLN A 24 -1.73 -22.69 5.48
C GLN A 24 -2.40 -22.84 4.11
N GLN A 25 -3.10 -23.94 3.89
CA GLN A 25 -3.92 -24.15 2.70
C GLN A 25 -5.16 -23.25 2.81
N ALA A 26 -5.10 -22.04 2.26
CA ALA A 26 -6.26 -21.16 2.18
C ALA A 26 -7.25 -21.74 1.17
N GLY A 27 -8.39 -22.24 1.66
CA GLY A 27 -9.53 -22.57 0.81
C GLY A 27 -10.00 -21.31 0.09
N TYR A 28 -10.00 -21.32 -1.24
CA TYR A 28 -10.62 -20.28 -2.05
C TYR A 28 -12.13 -20.30 -1.80
N ALA A 29 -12.59 -19.59 -0.79
CA ALA A 29 -13.99 -19.20 -0.70
C ALA A 29 -14.25 -18.21 -1.85
N ASN A 30 -15.32 -18.46 -2.62
CA ASN A 30 -15.77 -17.54 -3.66
C ASN A 30 -15.96 -16.15 -3.04
N ALA A 31 -15.07 -15.21 -3.38
CA ALA A 31 -15.17 -13.86 -2.91
C ALA A 31 -16.48 -13.25 -3.46
N PRO A 32 -17.29 -12.56 -2.64
CA PRO A 32 -18.48 -11.89 -3.15
C PRO A 32 -18.07 -10.91 -4.23
N MET A 33 -18.74 -10.98 -5.38
CA MET A 33 -18.54 -10.07 -6.52
C MET A 33 -18.94 -8.66 -6.12
N ARG A 34 -17.98 -7.91 -5.57
CA ARG A 34 -18.12 -6.49 -5.25
C ARG A 34 -17.83 -5.70 -6.51
N SER A 35 -18.80 -4.93 -6.99
CA SER A 35 -18.54 -3.99 -8.07
C SER A 35 -17.71 -2.83 -7.51
N GLU A 36 -16.44 -2.79 -7.90
CA GLU A 36 -15.58 -1.65 -7.64
C GLU A 36 -15.72 -0.66 -8.79
N VAL A 37 -16.00 0.60 -8.47
CA VAL A 37 -15.96 1.71 -9.43
C VAL A 37 -14.66 2.46 -9.22
N ILE A 38 -13.86 2.58 -10.27
CA ILE A 38 -12.66 3.42 -10.27
C ILE A 38 -13.09 4.83 -10.64
N VAL A 39 -12.97 5.77 -9.70
CA VAL A 39 -13.36 7.17 -9.86
C VAL A 39 -12.14 8.06 -9.66
N GLU A 40 -12.07 9.18 -10.37
CA GLU A 40 -11.07 10.21 -10.11
C GLU A 40 -11.20 10.76 -8.68
N ASP A 41 -10.07 10.95 -8.00
CA ASP A 41 -10.09 11.52 -6.66
C ASP A 41 -10.16 13.06 -6.70
N ALA A 42 -11.36 13.57 -6.97
CA ALA A 42 -11.62 15.00 -7.11
C ALA A 42 -11.13 15.84 -5.91
N ARG A 43 -11.17 15.29 -4.70
CA ARG A 43 -10.69 16.00 -3.50
C ARG A 43 -9.18 16.21 -3.55
N TYR A 44 -8.44 15.18 -3.94
CA TYR A 44 -6.99 15.25 -4.07
C TYR A 44 -6.59 16.17 -5.22
N VAL A 45 -7.26 16.07 -6.37
CA VAL A 45 -7.02 16.96 -7.52
C VAL A 45 -7.25 18.42 -7.13
N ALA A 46 -8.38 18.75 -6.51
CA ALA A 46 -8.68 20.11 -6.07
C ALA A 46 -7.65 20.65 -5.06
N LEU A 47 -7.18 19.80 -4.14
CA LEU A 47 -6.14 20.18 -3.18
C LEU A 47 -4.83 20.55 -3.90
N VAL A 48 -4.36 19.70 -4.80
CA VAL A 48 -3.12 19.93 -5.56
C VAL A 48 -3.24 21.18 -6.44
N GLU A 49 -4.37 21.35 -7.12
CA GLU A 49 -4.61 22.54 -7.94
C GLU A 49 -4.66 23.83 -7.12
N SER A 50 -5.27 23.80 -5.92
CA SER A 50 -5.29 24.96 -5.02
C SER A 50 -3.88 25.38 -4.59
N MET A 51 -3.03 24.41 -4.25
CA MET A 51 -1.63 24.66 -3.88
C MET A 51 -0.84 25.19 -5.08
N ALA A 52 -1.06 24.63 -6.26
CA ALA A 52 -0.38 25.06 -7.47
C ALA A 52 -0.75 26.50 -7.86
N LYS A 53 -2.04 26.85 -7.73
CA LYS A 53 -2.54 28.21 -7.92
C LYS A 53 -1.91 29.20 -6.95
N GLN A 54 -1.84 28.86 -5.66
CA GLN A 54 -1.18 29.69 -4.64
C GLN A 54 0.30 29.94 -4.94
N ARG A 55 0.96 29.01 -5.64
CA ARG A 55 2.39 29.07 -5.97
C ARG A 55 2.68 29.60 -7.38
N GLY A 56 1.65 29.95 -8.17
CA GLY A 56 1.82 30.38 -9.55
C GLY A 56 2.38 29.30 -10.48
N THR A 57 2.16 28.01 -10.16
CA THR A 57 2.64 26.87 -10.94
C THR A 57 1.48 26.17 -11.66
N LYS A 58 1.75 25.57 -12.83
CA LYS A 58 0.76 24.80 -13.58
C LYS A 58 0.95 23.31 -13.35
N VAL A 59 -0.12 22.63 -12.93
CA VAL A 59 -0.13 21.16 -12.80
C VAL A 59 -0.55 20.57 -14.13
N MET A 60 0.20 19.58 -14.59
CA MET A 60 -0.16 18.73 -15.72
C MET A 60 -0.18 17.28 -15.28
N TRP A 61 -1.38 16.70 -15.24
CA TRP A 61 -1.57 15.32 -14.86
C TRP A 61 -1.24 14.40 -16.03
N VAL A 62 -0.12 13.67 -15.94
CA VAL A 62 0.20 12.59 -16.90
C VAL A 62 -0.60 11.32 -16.59
N ASN A 63 -0.94 11.12 -15.31
CA ASN A 63 -1.85 10.09 -14.83
C ASN A 63 -2.68 10.66 -13.67
N ALA A 64 -3.95 10.98 -13.94
CA ALA A 64 -4.83 11.56 -12.93
C ALA A 64 -5.05 10.57 -11.77
N PRO A 65 -5.02 11.03 -10.50
CA PRO A 65 -5.17 10.17 -9.34
C PRO A 65 -6.59 9.59 -9.28
N ARG A 66 -6.67 8.27 -9.12
CA ARG A 66 -7.94 7.51 -9.07
C ARG A 66 -8.04 6.74 -7.75
N LYS A 67 -9.26 6.63 -7.24
CA LYS A 67 -9.60 5.81 -6.07
C LYS A 67 -10.61 4.74 -6.43
N ARG A 68 -10.53 3.62 -5.72
CA ARG A 68 -11.52 2.55 -5.80
C ARG A 68 -12.63 2.87 -4.82
N MET A 69 -13.86 2.96 -5.33
CA MET A 69 -15.06 3.12 -4.53
C MET A 69 -15.89 1.85 -4.68
N MET A 70 -16.48 1.38 -3.58
CA MET A 70 -17.44 0.30 -3.66
C MET A 70 -18.72 0.86 -4.26
N ALA A 71 -19.24 0.26 -5.34
CA ALA A 71 -20.57 0.58 -5.80
C ALA A 71 -21.55 0.02 -4.75
N THR A 72 -22.26 0.90 -4.05
CA THR A 72 -23.44 0.48 -3.32
C THR A 72 -24.41 -0.09 -4.35
N ALA A 73 -24.67 -1.39 -4.30
CA ALA A 73 -25.75 -1.99 -5.05
C ALA A 73 -27.03 -1.24 -4.64
N ALA A 74 -27.54 -0.39 -5.52
CA ALA A 74 -28.82 0.25 -5.31
C ALA A 74 -29.83 -0.89 -5.09
N THR A 75 -30.45 -0.90 -3.92
CA THR A 75 -31.64 -1.72 -3.65
C THR A 75 -32.65 -1.42 -4.77
N ALA A 76 -32.80 -2.37 -5.69
CA ALA A 76 -33.88 -2.38 -6.67
C ALA A 76 -35.21 -2.54 -5.91
N PRO A 77 -36.32 -2.00 -6.46
CA PRO A 77 -37.45 -1.39 -5.73
C PRO A 77 -38.15 -2.29 -4.70
#